data_AF-A0A7V5C4A7-F1
#
_entry.id   AF-A0A7V5C4A7-F1
#
_cell.length_a   1.000
_cell.length_b   1.000
_cell.length_c   1.000
_cell.angle_alpha   90.00
_cell.angle_beta   90.00
_cell.angle_gamma   90.00
#
_symmetry.space_group_name_H-M   'P 1'
#
loop_
_entity.id
_entity.type
_entity.pdbx_description
1 polymer ?
#
loop_
_entity_poly.entity_id
_entity_poly.type
_entity_poly.pdbx_seq_one_letter_code
_entity_poly.pdbx_strand_id
1 'polypeptide(L)'
;WYGFVGSHPHLVRYFNGPDGAPSTEYLERVRERFGQWIRDLCTRPRDADWLAYQEEIALRHTAAKKGRTDGIASTEPHVPLRYLVAFIWPITATIREFLANRGHDPDEVERMYQAWFKAVTLSVTLWCRPYAPDTW
;
A
#
# COMPACT_ATOMS: atom_id res chain seq x y z
N TRP A 1 0.90 -4.00 -10.66
CA TRP A 1 0.19 -3.94 -9.37
C TRP A 1 -1.33 -4.13 -9.51
N TYR A 2 -2.10 -3.14 -10.01
CA TYR A 2 -3.57 -3.24 -10.02
C TYR A 2 -4.15 -4.41 -10.82
N GLY A 3 -3.46 -4.91 -11.85
CA GLY A 3 -3.85 -6.15 -12.53
C GLY A 3 -3.85 -7.38 -11.62
N PHE A 4 -2.86 -7.50 -10.71
CA PHE A 4 -2.82 -8.57 -9.70
C PHE A 4 -3.99 -8.46 -8.72
N VAL A 5 -4.30 -7.25 -8.22
CA VAL A 5 -5.44 -7.06 -7.32
C VAL A 5 -6.75 -7.38 -8.05
N GLY A 6 -6.93 -6.87 -9.27
CA GLY A 6 -8.14 -7.03 -10.07
C GLY A 6 -8.43 -8.47 -10.49
N SER A 7 -7.41 -9.33 -10.62
CA SER A 7 -7.58 -10.74 -10.97
C SER A 7 -8.02 -11.64 -9.81
N HIS A 8 -8.16 -11.10 -8.59
CA HIS A 8 -8.52 -11.87 -7.39
C HIS A 8 -9.77 -11.28 -6.72
N PRO A 9 -10.95 -11.94 -6.81
CA PRO A 9 -12.21 -11.42 -6.26
C PRO A 9 -12.13 -11.05 -4.77
N HIS A 10 -11.40 -11.83 -3.98
CA HIS A 10 -11.23 -11.59 -2.54
C HIS A 10 -10.32 -10.40 -2.20
N LEU A 11 -9.59 -9.84 -3.17
CA LEU A 11 -8.74 -8.65 -3.02
C LEU A 11 -9.39 -7.40 -3.62
N VAL A 12 -9.94 -7.52 -4.84
CA VAL A 12 -10.55 -6.37 -5.53
C VAL A 12 -11.79 -5.83 -4.81
N ARG A 13 -12.49 -6.66 -4.03
CA ARG A 13 -13.66 -6.25 -3.25
C ARG A 13 -13.40 -5.05 -2.32
N TYR A 14 -12.18 -4.86 -1.82
CA TYR A 14 -11.85 -3.72 -0.94
C TYR A 14 -11.87 -2.37 -1.64
N PHE A 15 -11.99 -2.36 -2.97
CA PHE A 15 -12.11 -1.17 -3.81
C PHE A 15 -13.54 -0.94 -4.30
N ASN A 16 -14.55 -1.45 -3.58
CA ASN A 16 -15.93 -1.30 -3.98
C ASN A 16 -16.59 0.03 -3.58
N GLY A 17 -17.65 0.36 -4.30
CA GLY A 17 -18.57 1.47 -4.00
C GLY A 17 -19.76 1.04 -3.14
N PRO A 18 -20.80 1.89 -3.03
CA PRO A 18 -22.00 1.63 -2.22
C PRO A 18 -22.87 0.48 -2.72
N ASP A 19 -22.75 0.12 -4.00
CA ASP A 19 -23.44 -1.02 -4.62
C ASP A 19 -22.69 -2.35 -4.41
N GLY A 20 -21.52 -2.32 -3.76
CA GLY A 20 -20.66 -3.48 -3.54
C GLY A 20 -19.84 -3.89 -4.77
N ALA A 21 -20.04 -3.25 -5.93
CA ALA A 21 -19.22 -3.48 -7.12
C ALA A 21 -17.91 -2.68 -7.05
N PRO A 22 -16.81 -3.15 -7.69
CA PRO A 22 -15.58 -2.38 -7.79
C PRO A 22 -15.82 -0.99 -8.38
N SER A 23 -15.34 0.05 -7.69
CA SER A 23 -15.45 1.44 -8.14
C SER A 23 -14.20 1.85 -8.89
N THR A 24 -14.32 2.13 -10.19
CA THR A 24 -13.23 2.62 -11.03
C THR A 24 -12.71 3.96 -10.53
N GLU A 25 -13.60 4.89 -10.17
CA GLU A 25 -13.21 6.19 -9.62
C GLU A 25 -12.37 6.03 -8.35
N TYR A 26 -12.81 5.17 -7.42
CA TYR A 26 -12.05 4.93 -6.20
C TYR A 26 -10.68 4.33 -6.49
N LEU A 27 -10.62 3.35 -7.40
CA LEU A 27 -9.36 2.73 -7.85
C LEU A 27 -8.38 3.76 -8.44
N GLU A 28 -8.86 4.69 -9.26
CA GLU A 28 -8.05 5.74 -9.89
C GLU A 28 -7.47 6.70 -8.85
N ARG A 29 -8.29 7.18 -7.91
CA ARG A 29 -7.85 8.05 -6.81
C ARG A 29 -6.83 7.35 -5.90
N VAL A 30 -7.06 6.08 -5.55
CA VAL A 30 -6.08 5.31 -4.76
C VAL A 30 -4.79 5.11 -5.57
N ARG A 31 -4.89 4.85 -6.89
CA ARG A 31 -3.72 4.65 -7.76
C ARG A 31 -2.80 5.86 -7.80
N GLU A 32 -3.33 7.06 -7.85
CA GLU A 32 -2.54 8.29 -7.77
C GLU A 32 -1.75 8.39 -6.47
N ARG A 33 -2.42 8.19 -5.33
CA ARG A 33 -1.76 8.23 -4.01
C ARG A 33 -0.78 7.08 -3.81
N PHE A 34 -1.06 5.91 -4.35
CA PHE A 34 -0.15 4.77 -4.33
C PHE A 34 1.13 5.11 -5.11
N GLY A 35 1.01 5.71 -6.30
CA GLY A 35 2.18 6.19 -7.06
C GLY A 35 2.97 7.27 -6.33
N GLN A 36 2.31 8.14 -5.57
CA GLN A 36 2.98 9.11 -4.71
C GLN A 36 3.72 8.44 -3.54
N TRP A 37 3.11 7.45 -2.89
CA TRP A 37 3.77 6.68 -1.83
C TRP A 37 5.06 5.99 -2.31
N ILE A 38 5.09 5.44 -3.54
CA ILE A 38 6.32 4.90 -4.15
C ILE A 38 7.42 5.97 -4.20
N ARG A 39 7.09 7.18 -4.67
CA ARG A 39 8.06 8.28 -4.73
C ARG A 39 8.54 8.66 -3.33
N ASP A 40 7.61 8.83 -2.40
CA ASP A 40 7.94 9.22 -1.03
C ASP A 40 8.81 8.17 -0.32
N LEU A 41 8.57 6.88 -0.57
CA LEU A 41 9.38 5.79 -0.01
C LEU A 41 10.86 5.85 -0.45
N CYS A 42 11.11 6.42 -1.64
CA CYS A 42 12.44 6.57 -2.22
C CYS A 42 13.11 7.90 -1.90
N THR A 43 12.36 8.98 -1.67
CA THR A 43 12.91 10.35 -1.64
C THR A 43 12.69 11.11 -0.35
N ARG A 44 11.70 10.74 0.48
CA ARG A 44 11.41 11.49 1.71
C ARG A 44 12.40 11.15 2.83
N PRO A 45 12.82 12.14 3.62
CA PRO A 45 13.46 11.87 4.90
C PRO A 45 12.51 11.11 5.82
N ARG A 46 13.03 10.20 6.64
CA ARG A 46 12.25 9.45 7.63
C ARG A 46 12.16 10.23 8.94
N ASP A 47 11.48 11.36 8.88
CA ASP A 47 11.28 12.29 10.01
C ASP A 47 9.87 12.12 10.63
N ALA A 48 9.51 13.06 11.52
CA ALA A 48 8.23 13.05 12.21
C ALA A 48 7.04 13.19 11.26
N ASP A 49 7.18 13.97 10.18
CA ASP A 49 6.13 14.15 9.18
C ASP A 49 5.92 12.86 8.38
N TRP A 50 7.00 12.18 8.01
CA TRP A 50 6.92 10.86 7.38
C TRP A 50 6.21 9.86 8.30
N LEU A 51 6.56 9.82 9.59
CA LEU A 51 5.95 8.90 10.55
C LEU A 51 4.45 9.19 10.76
N ALA A 52 4.08 10.47 10.87
CA ALA A 52 2.67 10.89 10.95
C ALA A 52 1.89 10.47 9.69
N TYR A 53 2.52 10.52 8.52
CA TYR A 53 1.89 10.09 7.29
C TYR A 53 1.78 8.56 7.16
N GLN A 54 2.71 7.78 7.76
CA GLN A 54 2.53 6.33 7.87
C GLN A 54 1.28 5.98 8.69
N GLU A 55 1.04 6.69 9.79
CA GLU A 55 -0.17 6.52 10.59
C GLU A 55 -1.43 6.88 9.79
N GLU A 56 -1.39 7.98 9.04
CA GLU A 56 -2.52 8.37 8.18
C GLU A 56 -2.83 7.30 7.11
N ILE A 57 -1.80 6.70 6.50
CA ILE A 57 -1.99 5.58 5.56
C ILE A 57 -2.59 4.37 6.28
N ALA A 58 -2.12 4.05 7.49
CA ALA A 58 -2.64 2.95 8.30
C ALA A 58 -4.15 3.11 8.56
N LEU A 59 -4.56 4.29 9.03
CA LEU A 59 -5.97 4.60 9.31
C LEU A 59 -6.86 4.52 8.07
N ARG A 60 -6.33 4.83 6.88
CA ARG A 60 -7.06 4.70 5.61
C ARG A 60 -7.34 3.25 5.21
N HIS A 61 -6.67 2.28 5.82
CA HIS A 61 -6.98 0.85 5.64
C HIS A 61 -7.97 0.32 6.69
N THR A 62 -8.23 1.06 7.78
CA THR A 62 -9.17 0.67 8.83
C THR A 62 -10.53 1.36 8.70
N ALA A 63 -11.51 0.94 9.49
CA ALA A 63 -12.82 1.57 9.58
C ALA A 63 -12.76 3.04 10.05
N ALA A 64 -11.64 3.47 10.64
CA ALA A 64 -11.45 4.85 11.07
C ALA A 64 -11.44 5.82 9.88
N LYS A 65 -10.81 5.47 8.74
CA LYS A 65 -10.70 6.39 7.60
C LYS A 65 -10.86 5.77 6.20
N LYS A 66 -11.11 4.46 6.07
CA LYS A 66 -11.33 3.84 4.75
C LYS A 66 -12.49 4.51 4.01
N GLY A 67 -12.29 4.81 2.73
CA GLY A 67 -13.26 5.49 1.86
C GLY A 67 -13.40 7.01 2.10
N ARG A 68 -13.08 7.51 3.30
CA ARG A 68 -13.31 8.93 3.67
C ARG A 68 -12.50 9.92 2.87
N THR A 69 -11.26 9.57 2.50
CA THR A 69 -10.38 10.45 1.70
C THR A 69 -10.99 10.79 0.35
N ASP A 70 -11.79 9.89 -0.23
CA ASP A 70 -12.38 10.03 -1.56
C ASP A 70 -13.90 10.20 -1.53
N GLY A 71 -14.51 10.30 -0.35
CA GLY A 71 -15.97 10.35 -0.21
C GLY A 71 -16.69 9.07 -0.65
N ILE A 72 -16.01 7.92 -0.67
CA ILE A 72 -16.57 6.65 -1.14
C ILE A 72 -17.23 5.89 0.01
N ALA A 73 -18.53 5.62 -0.13
CA ALA A 73 -19.30 4.75 0.75
C ALA A 73 -19.07 3.27 0.42
N SER A 74 -17.85 2.78 0.62
CA SER A 74 -17.48 1.38 0.37
C SER A 74 -18.25 0.43 1.29
N THR A 75 -18.78 -0.68 0.76
CA THR A 75 -19.44 -1.70 1.59
C THR A 75 -18.45 -2.57 2.38
N GLU A 76 -17.15 -2.49 2.08
CA GLU A 76 -16.08 -3.11 2.86
C GLU A 76 -15.48 -2.09 3.83
N PRO A 77 -15.78 -2.13 5.15
CA PRO A 77 -15.43 -1.06 6.08
C PRO A 77 -13.94 -1.00 6.43
N HIS A 78 -13.19 -2.08 6.21
CA HIS A 78 -11.74 -2.13 6.45
C HIS A 78 -11.07 -3.17 5.54
N VAL A 79 -9.74 -3.08 5.41
CA VAL A 79 -8.91 -4.14 4.84
C VAL A 79 -8.37 -4.99 5.99
N PRO A 80 -8.60 -6.31 6.04
CA PRO A 80 -8.06 -7.18 7.08
C PRO A 80 -6.53 -7.14 7.15
N LEU A 81 -5.99 -7.09 8.38
CA LEU A 81 -4.56 -6.99 8.65
C LEU A 81 -3.72 -8.05 7.91
N ARG A 82 -4.23 -9.28 7.83
CA ARG A 82 -3.57 -10.39 7.10
C ARG A 82 -3.22 -10.04 5.67
N TYR A 83 -4.03 -9.21 4.99
CA TYR A 83 -3.75 -8.81 3.61
C TYR A 83 -2.69 -7.72 3.53
N LEU A 84 -2.62 -6.80 4.50
CA LEU A 84 -1.52 -5.83 4.59
C LEU A 84 -0.18 -6.55 4.74
N VAL A 85 -0.10 -7.50 5.67
CA VAL A 85 1.11 -8.31 5.90
C VAL A 85 1.45 -9.17 4.67
N ALA A 86 0.46 -9.86 4.10
CA ALA A 86 0.67 -10.68 2.90
C ALA A 86 1.16 -9.84 1.70
N PHE A 87 0.72 -8.57 1.60
CA PHE A 87 1.06 -7.69 0.48
C PHE A 87 2.51 -7.20 0.48
N ILE A 88 3.28 -7.42 1.55
CA ILE A 88 4.73 -7.20 1.54
C ILE A 88 5.38 -7.97 0.38
N TRP A 89 4.99 -9.24 0.18
CA TRP A 89 5.57 -10.08 -0.88
C TRP A 89 5.27 -9.58 -2.29
N PRO A 90 4.02 -9.41 -2.75
CA PRO A 90 3.75 -9.02 -4.14
C PRO A 90 4.17 -7.58 -4.45
N ILE A 91 4.18 -6.68 -3.46
CA ILE A 91 4.74 -5.32 -3.63
C ILE A 91 6.26 -5.38 -3.86
N THR A 92 6.94 -6.31 -3.20
CA THR A 92 8.38 -6.49 -3.36
C THR A 92 8.70 -7.21 -4.66
N ALA A 93 8.06 -8.36 -4.93
CA ALA A 93 8.32 -9.18 -6.10
C ALA A 93 8.09 -8.44 -7.41
N THR A 94 7.09 -7.55 -7.47
CA THR A 94 6.73 -6.85 -8.71
C THR A 94 7.70 -5.73 -9.12
N ILE A 95 8.62 -5.28 -8.25
CA ILE A 95 9.49 -4.13 -8.58
C ILE A 95 10.79 -4.52 -9.30
N ARG A 96 11.25 -5.78 -9.17
CA ARG A 96 12.60 -6.19 -9.61
C ARG A 96 12.87 -5.90 -11.08
N GLU A 97 11.93 -6.24 -11.96
CA GLU A 97 12.07 -5.98 -13.40
C GLU A 97 12.17 -4.48 -13.70
N PHE A 98 11.42 -3.63 -12.98
CA PHE A 98 11.50 -2.18 -13.14
C PHE A 98 12.85 -1.62 -12.68
N LEU A 99 13.41 -2.15 -11.60
CA LEU A 99 14.75 -1.75 -11.10
C LEU A 99 15.86 -2.12 -12.10
N ALA A 100 15.74 -3.25 -12.78
CA ALA A 100 16.71 -3.71 -13.78
C ALA A 100 16.63 -2.95 -15.11
N ASN A 101 15.50 -2.29 -15.41
CA ASN A 101 15.20 -1.74 -16.73
C ASN A 101 15.92 -0.40 -17.06
N ARG A 102 17.01 -0.07 -16.35
CA ARG A 102 17.77 1.17 -16.55
C ARG A 102 19.27 0.93 -16.77
N GLY A 103 19.69 -0.32 -16.94
CA GLY A 103 21.08 -0.68 -17.22
C GLY A 103 22.01 -0.62 -16.02
N HIS A 104 21.46 -0.66 -14.80
CA HIS A 104 22.24 -0.81 -13.57
C HIS A 104 22.90 -2.19 -13.51
N ASP A 105 24.04 -2.26 -12.83
CA ASP A 105 24.72 -3.53 -12.55
C ASP A 105 23.83 -4.45 -11.68
N PRO A 106 23.85 -5.78 -11.88
CA PRO A 106 23.03 -6.71 -11.09
C PRO A 106 23.18 -6.57 -9.57
N ASP A 107 24.38 -6.26 -9.06
CA ASP A 107 24.60 -6.07 -7.62
C ASP A 107 23.94 -4.77 -7.12
N GLU A 108 23.91 -3.74 -7.95
CA GLU A 108 23.17 -2.50 -7.63
C GLU A 108 21.66 -2.75 -7.63
N VAL A 109 21.14 -3.50 -8.60
CA VAL A 109 19.73 -3.92 -8.64
C VAL A 109 19.36 -4.72 -7.40
N GLU A 110 20.21 -5.64 -6.95
CA GLU A 110 20.00 -6.40 -5.73
C GLU A 110 19.94 -5.48 -4.49
N ARG A 111 20.88 -4.54 -4.37
CA ARG A 111 20.86 -3.55 -3.26
C ARG A 111 19.58 -2.72 -3.26
N MET A 112 19.12 -2.25 -4.43
CA MET A 112 17.86 -1.51 -4.56
C MET A 112 16.65 -2.38 -4.17
N TYR A 113 16.63 -3.64 -4.62
CA TYR A 113 15.56 -4.58 -4.31
C TYR A 113 15.48 -4.86 -2.80
N GLN A 114 16.62 -5.06 -2.13
CA GLN A 114 16.67 -5.25 -0.68
C GLN A 114 16.28 -3.99 0.09
N ALA A 115 16.68 -2.81 -0.38
CA ALA A 115 16.27 -1.54 0.21
C ALA A 115 14.75 -1.35 0.12
N TRP A 116 14.17 -1.64 -1.05
CA TRP A 116 12.73 -1.64 -1.27
C TRP A 116 12.01 -2.61 -0.34
N PHE A 117 12.44 -3.86 -0.28
CA PHE A 117 11.85 -4.87 0.59
C PHE A 117 11.81 -4.42 2.06
N LYS A 118 12.93 -3.89 2.57
CA LYS A 118 13.02 -3.36 3.94
C LYS A 118 12.10 -2.17 4.16
N ALA A 119 12.01 -1.25 3.20
CA ALA A 119 11.17 -0.05 3.30
C ALA A 119 9.67 -0.40 3.28
N VAL A 120 9.26 -1.35 2.44
CA VAL A 120 7.88 -1.87 2.40
C VAL A 120 7.55 -2.57 3.71
N THR A 121 8.45 -3.44 4.20
CA THR A 121 8.27 -4.15 5.46
C THR A 121 8.11 -3.17 6.62
N LEU A 122 8.98 -2.16 6.72
CA LEU A 122 8.90 -1.12 7.74
C LEU A 122 7.56 -0.37 7.68
N SER A 123 7.11 0.02 6.49
CA SER A 123 5.84 0.74 6.32
C SER A 123 4.67 -0.12 6.80
N VAL A 124 4.60 -1.38 6.35
CA VAL A 124 3.51 -2.29 6.75
C VAL A 124 3.55 -2.58 8.25
N THR A 125 4.74 -2.74 8.85
CA THR A 125 4.87 -2.87 10.31
C THR A 125 4.21 -1.68 11.00
N LEU A 126 4.56 -0.44 10.62
CA LEU A 126 3.93 0.78 11.17
C LEU A 126 2.41 0.80 10.98
N TRP A 127 1.92 0.28 9.84
CA TRP A 127 0.48 0.24 9.56
C TRP A 127 -0.28 -0.82 10.36
N CYS A 128 0.39 -1.74 11.04
CA CYS A 128 -0.25 -2.67 11.96
C CYS A 128 -0.77 -1.98 13.22
N ARG A 129 -0.25 -0.80 13.58
CA ARG A 129 -0.60 -0.06 14.80
C ARG A 129 -2.10 0.06 15.09
N PRO A 130 -2.94 0.64 14.19
CA PRO A 130 -4.36 0.79 14.48
C PRO A 130 -5.13 -0.53 14.51
N TYR A 131 -4.52 -1.66 14.15
CA TYR A 131 -5.14 -2.99 14.25
C TYR A 131 -4.87 -3.69 15.58
N ALA A 132 -3.87 -3.25 16.34
CA ALA A 132 -3.47 -3.86 17.61
C ALA A 132 -3.01 -2.79 18.62
N PRO A 133 -3.87 -1.81 18.98
CA PRO A 133 -3.49 -0.65 19.78
C PRO A 133 -2.99 -1.01 21.19
N ASP A 134 -3.52 -2.08 21.78
CA ASP A 134 -3.14 -2.50 23.14
C ASP A 134 -1.76 -3.16 23.22
N THR A 135 -1.19 -3.53 22.07
CA THR A 135 0.09 -4.26 21.98
C THR A 135 1.09 -3.58 21.05
N TRP A 136 0.87 -2.30 20.73
CA TRP A 136 1.73 -1.52 19.84
C TRP A 136 2.88 -0.83 20.58
#